data_AF-S7WZD4-F1
#
_entry.id   AF-S7WZD4-F1
#
_cell.length_a   1.000
_cell.length_b   1.000
_cell.length_c   1.000
_cell.angle_alpha   90.00
_cell.angle_beta   90.00
_cell.angle_gamma   90.00
#
_symmetry.space_group_name_H-M   'P 1'
#
loop_
_entity.id
_entity.type
_entity.pdbx_description
1 polymer ?
#
loop_
_entity_poly.entity_id
_entity_poly.type
_entity_poly.pdbx_seq_one_letter_code
_entity_poly.pdbx_strand_id
1 'polypeptide(L)'
;MNRKNSMWALGFAGLLTLFFILTWQGVRFNYDFENFFQHDDPELDFYQEYREVFQNDNDYLLIAIENNTGVFDSAFLTKSLAFENELKQVDGVVEVVSVLNQKEPIISPFGVNYRPLLDWFSKESLAGSAQKIKKDKQWMGNLIADDSSSLLLLVQNEQMIGKERGDTLYASIESKLQAYHFDAFKTAGKIKAQGAFVNLLQQEFAFFLSFAIVGVLLLLWMMYRSWWGLFCLLL
;
A
#
# COMPACT_ATOMS: atom_id res chain seq x y z
N MET A 1 49.01 8.64 -31.63
CA MET A 1 48.98 7.86 -30.38
C MET A 1 49.75 6.57 -30.58
N ASN A 2 50.70 6.24 -29.69
CA ASN A 2 51.52 5.03 -29.84
C ASN A 2 50.63 3.78 -29.62
N ARG A 3 50.69 2.77 -30.50
CA ARG A 3 49.83 1.56 -30.45
C ARG A 3 49.83 0.89 -29.06
N LYS A 4 50.98 0.93 -28.39
CA LYS A 4 51.16 0.45 -27.01
C LYS A 4 50.31 1.21 -26.00
N ASN A 5 50.28 2.55 -26.08
CA ASN A 5 49.53 3.40 -25.17
C ASN A 5 48.01 3.24 -25.37
N SER A 6 47.55 3.06 -26.62
CA SER A 6 46.14 2.77 -26.90
C SER A 6 45.69 1.43 -26.31
N MET A 7 46.54 0.39 -26.39
CA MET A 7 46.24 -0.91 -25.78
C MET A 7 46.19 -0.85 -24.25
N TRP A 8 47.09 -0.10 -23.61
CA TRP A 8 47.06 0.12 -22.17
C TRP A 8 45.79 0.88 -21.74
N ALA A 9 45.38 1.90 -22.50
CA ALA A 9 44.17 2.65 -22.23
C ALA A 9 42.91 1.77 -22.35
N LEU A 10 42.81 0.94 -23.39
CA LEU A 10 41.71 -0.01 -23.56
C LEU A 10 41.67 -1.08 -22.47
N GLY A 11 42.84 -1.62 -22.09
CA GLY A 11 42.93 -2.58 -20.98
C GLY A 11 42.51 -1.95 -19.65
N PHE A 12 42.89 -0.70 -19.40
CA PHE A 12 42.47 0.04 -18.22
C PHE A 12 40.97 0.33 -18.23
N ALA A 13 40.41 0.80 -19.35
CA ALA A 13 38.98 1.04 -19.49
C ALA A 13 38.17 -0.25 -19.27
N GLY A 14 38.58 -1.38 -19.86
CA GLY A 14 37.93 -2.67 -19.65
C GLY A 14 38.00 -3.15 -18.20
N LEU A 15 39.15 -2.98 -17.53
CA LEU A 15 39.29 -3.27 -16.09
C LEU A 15 38.39 -2.38 -15.23
N LEU A 16 38.29 -1.09 -15.57
CA LEU A 16 37.45 -0.13 -14.85
C LEU A 16 35.96 -0.49 -15.01
N THR A 17 35.53 -0.82 -16.23
CA THR A 17 34.16 -1.29 -16.50
C THR A 17 33.85 -2.57 -15.74
N LEU A 18 34.77 -3.55 -15.75
CA LEU A 18 34.59 -4.79 -15.00
C LEU A 18 34.55 -4.53 -13.49
N PHE A 19 35.39 -3.63 -12.99
CA PHE A 19 35.36 -3.20 -11.59
C PHE A 19 33.97 -2.65 -11.23
N PHE A 20 33.43 -1.72 -12.01
CA PHE A 20 32.09 -1.16 -11.74
C PHE A 20 30.98 -2.21 -11.81
N ILE A 21 31.04 -3.17 -12.74
CA ILE A 21 30.08 -4.28 -12.80
C ILE A 21 30.17 -5.16 -11.55
N LEU A 22 31.39 -5.47 -11.08
CA LEU A 22 31.61 -6.34 -9.92
C LEU A 22 31.32 -5.63 -8.59
N THR A 23 31.56 -4.33 -8.49
CA THR A 23 31.27 -3.54 -7.29
C THR A 23 29.87 -2.94 -7.28
N TRP A 24 29.06 -3.19 -8.32
CA TRP A 24 27.72 -2.67 -8.43
C TRP A 24 26.84 -3.20 -7.28
N GLN A 25 26.33 -2.28 -6.45
CA GLN A 25 25.46 -2.62 -5.31
C GLN A 25 23.96 -2.63 -5.65
N GLY A 26 23.61 -2.57 -6.93
CA GLY A 26 22.22 -2.47 -7.37
C GLY A 26 21.75 -1.02 -7.40
N VAL A 27 21.20 -0.57 -8.53
CA VAL A 27 20.33 0.61 -8.52
C VAL A 27 19.03 0.21 -7.86
N ARG A 28 18.69 0.89 -6.76
CA ARG A 28 17.42 0.75 -6.09
C ARG A 28 16.53 1.90 -6.51
N PHE A 29 15.26 1.60 -6.72
CA PHE A 29 14.27 2.64 -6.88
C PHE A 29 13.89 3.15 -5.48
N ASN A 30 13.96 4.46 -5.30
CA ASN A 30 13.43 5.09 -4.10
C ASN A 30 11.95 5.38 -4.32
N TYR A 31 11.10 4.90 -3.41
CA TYR A 31 9.64 5.04 -3.46
C TYR A 31 9.09 5.91 -2.34
N ASP A 32 9.98 6.47 -1.54
CA ASP A 32 9.60 7.35 -0.46
C ASP A 32 9.40 8.76 -1.03
N PHE A 33 8.11 9.15 -1.08
CA PHE A 33 7.66 10.43 -1.58
C PHE A 33 8.19 11.60 -0.76
N GLU A 34 8.59 11.39 0.49
CA GLU A 34 9.12 12.47 1.32
C GLU A 34 10.48 12.97 0.81
N ASN A 35 11.21 12.16 0.03
CA ASN A 35 12.45 12.59 -0.62
C ASN A 35 12.24 13.63 -1.73
N PHE A 36 10.99 13.94 -2.11
CA PHE A 36 10.71 15.08 -3.00
C PHE A 36 10.71 16.42 -2.27
N PHE A 37 10.64 16.43 -0.94
CA PHE A 37 10.71 17.66 -0.16
C PHE A 37 12.15 18.17 -0.02
N GLN A 38 12.29 19.49 0.10
CA GLN A 38 13.59 20.12 0.34
C GLN A 38 13.97 19.92 1.81
N HIS A 39 15.25 19.66 2.07
CA HIS A 39 15.71 19.33 3.42
C HIS A 39 15.76 20.53 4.38
N ASP A 40 15.70 21.76 3.85
CA ASP A 40 15.69 23.02 4.61
C ASP A 40 14.32 23.72 4.49
N ASP A 41 13.23 22.94 4.55
CA ASP A 41 11.87 23.46 4.47
C ASP A 41 11.21 23.47 5.86
N PRO A 42 10.87 24.65 6.44
CA PRO A 42 10.20 24.71 7.73
C PRO A 42 8.83 24.01 7.75
N GLU A 43 8.21 23.79 6.59
CA GLU A 43 6.97 23.01 6.48
C GLU A 43 7.23 21.51 6.69
N LEU A 44 8.40 21.01 6.28
CA LEU A 44 8.83 19.63 6.52
C LEU A 44 9.11 19.39 8.00
N ASP A 45 9.76 20.33 8.68
CA ASP A 45 10.02 20.25 10.13
C ASP A 45 8.70 20.16 10.92
N PHE A 46 7.75 21.04 10.61
CA PHE A 46 6.42 21.00 11.21
C PHE A 46 5.70 19.66 10.95
N TYR A 47 5.77 19.14 9.73
CA TYR A 47 5.17 17.85 9.37
C TYR A 47 5.81 16.69 10.17
N GLN A 48 7.12 16.67 10.32
CA GLN A 48 7.83 15.65 11.07
C GLN A 48 7.47 15.69 12.57
N GLU A 49 7.44 16.88 13.18
CA GLU A 49 6.99 17.05 14.58
C GLU A 49 5.53 16.60 14.77
N TYR A 50 4.64 16.97 13.83
CA TYR A 50 3.25 16.53 13.85
C TYR A 50 3.15 15.00 13.80
N ARG A 51 3.92 14.36 12.90
CA ARG A 51 3.94 12.90 12.75
C ARG A 51 4.49 12.18 13.98
N GLU A 52 5.46 12.74 14.69
CA GLU A 52 5.95 12.13 15.94
C GLU A 52 4.85 12.08 17.02
N VAL A 53 4.00 13.10 17.08
CA VAL A 53 2.92 13.20 18.07
C VAL A 53 1.69 12.41 17.66
N PHE A 54 1.27 12.52 16.40
CA PHE A 54 0.01 11.98 15.90
C PHE A 54 0.14 10.69 15.10
N GLN A 55 1.37 10.20 14.92
CA GLN A 55 1.72 9.10 14.04
C GLN A 55 1.44 9.41 12.56
N ASN A 56 1.88 8.51 11.69
CA ASN A 56 1.61 8.63 10.27
C ASN A 56 0.14 8.32 9.99
N ASP A 57 -0.53 9.24 9.30
CA ASP A 57 -1.97 9.15 9.04
C ASP A 57 -2.32 8.25 7.85
N ASN A 58 -1.33 7.73 7.11
CA ASN A 58 -1.53 7.00 5.86
C ASN A 58 -1.11 5.52 5.89
N ASP A 59 -0.65 5.01 7.03
CA ASP A 59 -0.27 3.61 7.22
C ASP A 59 -1.50 2.76 7.60
N TYR A 60 -2.49 2.76 6.70
CA TYR A 60 -3.70 1.94 6.81
C TYR A 60 -4.11 1.30 5.48
N LEU A 61 -4.90 0.23 5.60
CA LEU A 61 -5.67 -0.41 4.54
C LEU A 61 -7.17 -0.37 4.90
N LEU A 62 -7.97 0.24 4.04
CA LEU A 62 -9.42 0.19 4.08
C LEU A 62 -9.90 -1.05 3.35
N ILE A 63 -10.78 -1.81 3.99
CA ILE A 63 -11.45 -2.97 3.42
C ILE A 63 -12.96 -2.75 3.57
N ALA A 64 -13.63 -2.41 2.47
CA ALA A 64 -15.09 -2.37 2.40
C ALA A 64 -15.60 -3.75 2.01
N ILE A 65 -16.43 -4.35 2.87
CA ILE A 65 -17.03 -5.66 2.65
C ILE A 65 -18.51 -5.44 2.36
N GLU A 66 -18.97 -5.92 1.21
CA GLU A 66 -20.35 -5.74 0.75
C GLU A 66 -21.21 -6.97 1.09
N ASN A 67 -22.49 -6.73 1.34
CA ASN A 67 -23.49 -7.78 1.49
C ASN A 67 -24.75 -7.40 0.71
N ASN A 68 -25.21 -8.28 -0.19
CA ASN A 68 -26.34 -7.98 -1.07
C ASN A 68 -27.66 -7.79 -0.29
N THR A 69 -27.79 -8.40 0.88
CA THR A 69 -28.96 -8.24 1.76
C THR A 69 -28.84 -7.07 2.74
N GLY A 70 -27.70 -6.37 2.75
CA GLY A 70 -27.35 -5.28 3.64
C GLY A 70 -26.57 -5.70 4.89
N VAL A 71 -25.82 -4.78 5.50
CA VAL A 71 -24.88 -5.10 6.60
C VAL A 71 -25.53 -5.53 7.90
N PHE A 72 -26.81 -5.23 8.12
CA PHE A 72 -27.54 -5.58 9.34
C PHE A 72 -28.11 -7.00 9.26
N ASP A 73 -27.24 -7.96 8.95
CA ASP A 73 -27.52 -9.38 8.91
C ASP A 73 -26.59 -10.10 9.91
N SER A 74 -27.15 -10.94 10.79
CA SER A 74 -26.37 -11.54 11.88
C SER A 74 -25.32 -12.53 11.40
N ALA A 75 -25.56 -13.23 10.28
CA ALA A 75 -24.58 -14.14 9.70
C ALA A 75 -23.42 -13.37 9.07
N PHE A 76 -23.73 -12.30 8.33
CA PHE A 76 -22.74 -11.38 7.78
C PHE A 76 -21.88 -10.71 8.86
N LEU A 77 -22.49 -10.17 9.92
CA LEU A 77 -21.77 -9.51 11.01
C LEU A 77 -20.87 -10.49 11.76
N THR A 78 -21.37 -11.71 12.03
CA THR A 78 -20.58 -12.76 12.68
C THR A 78 -19.38 -13.18 11.82
N LYS A 79 -19.60 -13.35 10.52
CA LYS A 79 -18.54 -13.67 9.55
C LYS A 79 -17.51 -12.56 9.44
N SER A 80 -17.96 -11.30 9.41
CA SER A 80 -17.09 -10.12 9.34
C SER A 80 -16.27 -9.96 10.63
N LEU A 81 -16.86 -10.26 11.80
CA LEU A 81 -16.15 -10.23 13.08
C LEU A 81 -15.09 -11.34 13.15
N ALA A 82 -15.39 -12.54 12.65
CA ALA A 82 -14.40 -13.62 12.55
C ALA A 82 -13.22 -13.20 11.66
N PHE A 83 -13.49 -12.60 10.50
CA PHE A 83 -12.47 -12.06 9.62
C PHE A 83 -11.64 -10.95 10.28
N GLU A 84 -12.27 -9.99 10.95
CA GLU A 84 -11.57 -8.95 11.71
C GLU A 84 -10.63 -9.54 12.77
N ASN A 85 -11.08 -10.56 13.49
CA ASN A 85 -10.25 -11.21 14.51
C ASN A 85 -9.06 -11.95 13.90
N GLU A 86 -9.21 -12.55 12.72
CA GLU A 86 -8.09 -13.11 11.98
C GLU A 86 -7.10 -12.05 11.49
N LEU A 87 -7.59 -10.90 11.02
CA LEU A 87 -6.74 -9.79 10.58
C LEU A 87 -5.85 -9.28 11.71
N LYS A 88 -6.37 -9.22 12.94
CA LYS A 88 -5.60 -8.86 14.13
C LYS A 88 -4.44 -9.81 14.45
N GLN A 89 -4.42 -11.00 13.86
CA GLN A 89 -3.33 -11.97 14.02
C GLN A 89 -2.33 -11.94 12.86
N VAL A 90 -2.56 -11.12 11.84
CA VAL A 90 -1.66 -10.99 10.70
C VAL A 90 -0.46 -10.15 11.11
N ASP A 91 0.73 -10.71 10.92
CA ASP A 91 2.01 -10.03 11.14
C ASP A 91 2.11 -8.75 10.30
N GLY A 92 2.36 -7.62 10.96
CA GLY A 92 2.34 -6.28 10.35
C GLY A 92 1.02 -5.51 10.49
N VAL A 93 -0.05 -6.12 11.03
CA VAL A 93 -1.27 -5.42 11.45
C VAL A 93 -1.15 -4.98 12.90
N VAL A 94 -1.39 -3.69 13.16
CA VAL A 94 -1.34 -3.09 14.50
C VAL A 94 -2.71 -3.04 15.13
N GLU A 95 -3.71 -2.56 14.39
CA GLU A 95 -5.08 -2.42 14.87
C GLU A 95 -6.07 -2.65 13.73
N VAL A 96 -7.28 -3.11 14.06
CA VAL A 96 -8.41 -3.09 13.12
C VAL A 96 -9.57 -2.35 13.78
N VAL A 97 -9.99 -1.25 13.16
CA VAL A 97 -11.08 -0.40 13.60
C VAL A 97 -12.31 -0.67 12.73
N SER A 98 -13.43 -0.98 13.38
CA SER A 98 -14.72 -1.22 12.72
C SER A 98 -15.87 -0.98 13.71
N VAL A 99 -17.11 -0.92 13.22
CA VAL A 99 -18.29 -0.88 14.10
C VAL A 99 -18.58 -2.20 14.83
N LEU A 100 -17.94 -3.31 14.45
CA LEU A 100 -18.24 -4.65 14.98
C LEU A 100 -17.82 -4.82 16.43
N ASN A 101 -16.70 -4.19 16.81
CA ASN A 101 -16.16 -4.26 18.16
C ASN A 101 -16.31 -2.94 18.94
N GLN A 102 -16.99 -1.94 18.36
CA GLN A 102 -17.15 -0.67 19.02
C GLN A 102 -18.12 -0.72 20.19
N LYS A 103 -17.82 0.09 21.21
CA LYS A 103 -18.65 0.23 22.41
C LYS A 103 -19.05 1.68 22.59
N GLU A 104 -20.32 1.90 22.92
CA GLU A 104 -20.81 3.23 23.28
C GLU A 104 -20.89 3.40 24.80
N PRO A 105 -20.49 4.57 25.34
CA PRO A 105 -20.67 4.89 26.75
C PRO A 105 -22.15 5.24 27.03
N ILE A 106 -22.66 4.73 28.14
CA ILE A 106 -23.96 5.07 28.71
C ILE A 106 -23.72 5.71 30.07
N ILE A 107 -24.13 6.97 30.18
CA ILE A 107 -24.08 7.71 31.44
C ILE A 107 -25.33 7.36 32.25
N SER A 108 -25.14 6.81 33.44
CA SER A 108 -26.21 6.54 34.40
C SER A 108 -25.93 7.21 35.74
N PRO A 109 -26.92 7.30 36.65
CA PRO A 109 -26.70 7.82 38.01
C PRO A 109 -25.64 7.04 38.82
N PHE A 110 -25.29 5.82 38.39
CA PHE A 110 -24.29 4.96 39.03
C PHE A 110 -22.92 5.00 38.32
N GLY A 111 -22.73 5.90 37.36
CA GLY A 111 -21.47 6.08 36.62
C GLY A 111 -21.58 5.78 35.13
N VAL A 112 -20.43 5.65 34.47
CA VAL A 112 -20.33 5.37 33.03
C VAL A 112 -20.23 3.86 32.83
N ASN A 113 -21.17 3.29 32.09
CA ASN A 113 -21.13 1.91 31.63
C ASN A 113 -20.91 1.86 30.12
N TYR A 114 -20.41 0.75 29.59
CA TYR A 114 -20.22 0.57 28.15
C TYR A 114 -21.07 -0.57 27.65
N ARG A 115 -21.67 -0.41 26.47
CA ARG A 115 -22.36 -1.50 25.76
C ARG A 115 -21.86 -1.60 24.32
N PRO A 116 -21.97 -2.78 23.68
CA PRO A 116 -21.70 -2.90 22.25
C PRO A 116 -22.55 -1.92 21.44
N LEU A 117 -21.93 -1.30 20.43
CA LEU A 117 -22.60 -0.44 19.48
C LEU A 117 -23.56 -1.24 18.59
N LEU A 118 -23.10 -2.41 18.13
CA LEU A 118 -23.87 -3.41 17.42
C LEU A 118 -24.04 -4.66 18.30
N ASP A 119 -25.29 -5.04 18.56
CA ASP A 119 -25.64 -6.32 19.15
C ASP A 119 -26.52 -7.10 18.16
N TRP A 120 -26.02 -8.25 17.70
CA TRP A 120 -26.71 -9.12 16.74
C TRP A 120 -26.99 -10.53 17.26
N PHE A 121 -26.94 -10.74 18.58
CA PHE A 121 -27.25 -12.05 19.19
C PHE A 121 -28.75 -12.38 19.15
N SER A 122 -29.61 -11.36 19.05
CA SER A 122 -31.05 -11.53 18.84
C SER A 122 -31.54 -10.60 17.72
N LYS A 123 -32.66 -10.96 17.10
CA LYS A 123 -33.27 -10.16 16.03
C LYS A 123 -33.72 -8.79 16.55
N GLU A 124 -34.24 -8.77 17.78
CA GLU A 124 -34.69 -7.57 18.47
C GLU A 124 -33.52 -6.64 18.80
N SER A 125 -32.41 -7.18 19.33
CA SER A 125 -31.18 -6.42 19.60
C SER A 125 -30.62 -5.80 18.32
N LEU A 126 -30.58 -6.58 17.22
CA LEU A 126 -30.04 -6.12 15.94
C LEU A 126 -30.89 -4.99 15.36
N ALA A 127 -32.22 -5.15 15.37
CA ALA A 127 -33.13 -4.12 14.91
C ALA A 127 -32.97 -2.81 15.71
N GLY A 128 -32.83 -2.91 17.04
CA GLY A 128 -32.60 -1.75 17.91
C GLY A 128 -31.26 -1.05 17.63
N SER A 129 -30.18 -1.82 17.55
CA SER A 129 -28.83 -1.31 17.26
C SER A 129 -28.79 -0.65 15.87
N ALA A 130 -29.36 -1.31 14.86
CA ALA A 130 -29.43 -0.82 13.48
C ALA A 130 -30.20 0.49 13.37
N GLN A 131 -31.34 0.63 14.05
CA GLN A 131 -32.12 1.87 14.02
C GLN A 131 -31.34 3.05 14.62
N LYS A 132 -30.53 2.78 15.65
CA LYS A 132 -29.73 3.80 16.32
C LYS A 132 -28.56 4.25 15.43
N ILE A 133 -27.82 3.29 14.89
CA ILE A 133 -26.68 3.52 13.99
C ILE A 133 -27.10 4.26 12.73
N LYS A 134 -28.22 3.88 12.10
CA LYS A 134 -28.73 4.54 10.89
C LYS A 134 -29.02 6.03 11.05
N LYS A 135 -29.19 6.52 12.28
CA LYS A 135 -29.43 7.93 12.59
C LYS A 135 -28.15 8.70 12.91
N ASP A 136 -27.05 7.99 13.14
CA ASP A 136 -25.80 8.54 13.61
C ASP A 136 -24.80 8.65 12.45
N LYS A 137 -24.51 9.91 12.07
CA LYS A 137 -23.57 10.25 10.99
C LYS A 137 -22.12 9.97 11.36
N GLN A 138 -21.82 9.65 12.62
CA GLN A 138 -20.49 9.20 12.99
C GLN A 138 -20.19 7.82 12.38
N TRP A 139 -21.20 6.96 12.24
CA TRP A 139 -21.05 5.59 11.74
C TRP A 139 -21.47 5.45 10.28
N MET A 140 -22.65 5.97 9.94
CA MET A 140 -23.15 5.99 8.56
C MET A 140 -22.36 7.01 7.72
N GLY A 141 -21.93 6.59 6.54
CA GLY A 141 -21.05 7.36 5.65
C GLY A 141 -19.56 7.23 5.97
N ASN A 142 -19.19 6.71 7.16
CA ASN A 142 -17.80 6.52 7.56
C ASN A 142 -17.42 5.03 7.65
N LEU A 143 -18.03 4.29 8.57
CA LEU A 143 -17.74 2.87 8.81
C LEU A 143 -18.81 1.92 8.25
N ILE A 144 -19.99 2.45 7.89
CA ILE A 144 -21.06 1.77 7.18
C ILE A 144 -21.49 2.67 6.02
N ALA A 145 -21.66 2.13 4.82
CA ALA A 145 -22.16 2.90 3.68
C ALA A 145 -23.57 3.47 3.94
N ASP A 146 -23.89 4.63 3.36
CA ASP A 146 -25.19 5.31 3.57
C ASP A 146 -26.40 4.45 3.21
N ASP A 147 -26.26 3.58 2.21
CA ASP A 147 -27.28 2.62 1.77
C ASP A 147 -27.28 1.32 2.59
N SER A 148 -26.41 1.21 3.60
CA SER A 148 -26.19 -0.01 4.40
C SER A 148 -25.75 -1.22 3.58
N SER A 149 -25.18 -1.03 2.38
CA SER A 149 -24.71 -2.13 1.52
C SER A 149 -23.37 -2.72 1.96
N SER A 150 -22.54 -1.93 2.64
CA SER A 150 -21.18 -2.31 2.96
C SER A 150 -20.68 -1.79 4.30
N LEU A 151 -19.74 -2.54 4.86
CA LEU A 151 -19.09 -2.34 6.14
C LEU A 151 -17.60 -2.08 5.90
N LEU A 152 -17.03 -1.07 6.56
CA LEU A 152 -15.61 -0.76 6.47
C LEU A 152 -14.84 -1.34 7.66
N LEU A 153 -13.76 -2.05 7.35
CA LEU A 153 -12.69 -2.36 8.29
C LEU A 153 -11.49 -1.46 7.95
N LEU A 154 -11.07 -0.63 8.89
CA LEU A 154 -9.84 0.15 8.79
C LEU A 154 -8.73 -0.62 9.49
N VAL A 155 -7.82 -1.18 8.71
CA VAL A 155 -6.69 -1.98 9.17
C VAL A 155 -5.46 -1.07 9.25
N GLN A 156 -5.01 -0.72 10.45
CA GLN A 156 -3.77 0.00 10.66
C GLN A 156 -2.60 -0.98 10.57
N ASN A 157 -1.56 -0.62 9.84
CA ASN A 157 -0.34 -1.41 9.71
C ASN A 157 0.84 -0.72 10.41
N GLU A 158 1.96 -1.44 10.49
CA GLU A 158 3.22 -0.88 10.99
C GLU A 158 3.58 0.42 10.25
N GLN A 159 4.07 1.40 11.00
CA GLN A 159 4.45 2.70 10.45
C GLN A 159 5.62 2.58 9.49
N MET A 160 5.61 3.40 8.44
CA MET A 160 6.68 3.45 7.43
C MET A 160 7.02 2.08 6.83
N ILE A 161 5.99 1.25 6.60
CA ILE A 161 6.17 -0.07 6.01
C ILE A 161 6.83 0.03 4.63
N GLY A 162 7.95 -0.66 4.45
CA GLY A 162 8.64 -0.72 3.17
C GLY A 162 7.85 -1.50 2.13
N LYS A 163 8.09 -1.23 0.84
CA LYS A 163 7.35 -1.83 -0.29
C LYS A 163 7.23 -3.36 -0.19
N GLU A 164 8.33 -4.09 -0.06
CA GLU A 164 8.31 -5.56 -0.08
C GLU A 164 7.48 -6.14 1.08
N ARG A 165 7.60 -5.52 2.25
CA ARG A 165 6.84 -5.91 3.45
C ARG A 165 5.36 -5.55 3.30
N GLY A 166 5.05 -4.38 2.74
CA GLY A 166 3.69 -3.94 2.42
C GLY A 166 3.01 -4.83 1.37
N ASP A 167 3.73 -5.23 0.32
CA ASP A 167 3.25 -6.16 -0.70
C ASP A 167 2.95 -7.53 -0.08
N THR A 168 3.83 -8.02 0.80
CA THR A 168 3.63 -9.29 1.52
C THR A 168 2.43 -9.23 2.46
N LEU A 169 2.30 -8.14 3.22
CA LEU A 169 1.16 -7.90 4.11
C LEU A 169 -0.16 -7.84 3.33
N TYR A 170 -0.20 -7.06 2.25
CA TYR A 170 -1.38 -6.94 1.41
C TYR A 170 -1.78 -8.28 0.80
N ALA A 171 -0.82 -9.05 0.27
CA ALA A 171 -1.08 -10.38 -0.27
C ALA A 171 -1.62 -11.36 0.79
N SER A 172 -1.09 -11.30 2.02
CA SER A 172 -1.58 -12.10 3.14
C SER A 172 -3.03 -11.74 3.50
N ILE A 173 -3.37 -10.45 3.55
CA ILE A 173 -4.73 -9.98 3.81
C ILE A 173 -5.68 -10.37 2.67
N GLU A 174 -5.26 -10.16 1.42
CA GLU A 174 -6.06 -10.44 0.23
C GLU A 174 -6.39 -11.94 0.10
N SER A 175 -5.41 -12.82 0.37
CA SER A 175 -5.65 -14.27 0.35
C SER A 175 -6.68 -14.73 1.39
N LYS A 176 -6.64 -14.15 2.61
CA LYS A 176 -7.65 -14.39 3.65
C LYS A 176 -9.02 -13.86 3.25
N LEU A 177 -9.07 -12.64 2.71
CA LEU A 177 -10.30 -12.00 2.26
C LEU A 177 -11.00 -12.84 1.17
N GLN A 178 -10.23 -13.41 0.23
CA GLN A 178 -10.74 -14.33 -0.78
C GLN A 178 -11.27 -15.63 -0.19
N ALA A 179 -10.61 -16.19 0.83
CA ALA A 179 -11.03 -17.42 1.50
C ALA A 179 -12.35 -17.30 2.26
N TYR A 180 -12.72 -16.09 2.69
CA TYR A 180 -13.98 -15.86 3.38
C TYR A 180 -15.19 -15.85 2.42
N HIS A 181 -15.02 -15.66 1.11
CA HIS A 181 -16.13 -15.64 0.14
C HIS A 181 -17.24 -14.65 0.53
N PHE A 182 -16.91 -13.38 0.74
CA PHE A 182 -17.92 -12.30 0.83
C PHE A 182 -18.55 -12.05 -0.55
N ASP A 183 -19.74 -11.45 -0.59
CA ASP A 183 -20.45 -11.17 -1.85
C ASP A 183 -19.63 -10.30 -2.78
N ALA A 184 -19.04 -9.23 -2.23
CA ALA A 184 -18.01 -8.44 -2.85
C ALA A 184 -17.15 -7.75 -1.79
N PHE A 185 -15.97 -7.28 -2.18
CA PHE A 185 -15.14 -6.43 -1.34
C PHE A 185 -14.35 -5.44 -2.20
N LYS A 186 -13.97 -4.32 -1.58
CA LYS A 186 -13.08 -3.31 -2.17
C LYS A 186 -12.01 -2.95 -1.16
N THR A 187 -10.79 -2.81 -1.64
CA THR A 187 -9.63 -2.44 -0.82
C THR A 187 -9.01 -1.14 -1.31
N ALA A 188 -8.59 -0.28 -0.40
CA ALA A 188 -7.90 0.98 -0.69
C ALA A 188 -6.91 1.31 0.42
N GLY A 189 -5.74 1.85 0.10
CA GLY A 189 -4.72 2.17 1.12
C GLY A 189 -3.33 2.22 0.53
N LYS A 190 -2.39 2.75 1.30
CA LYS A 190 -1.01 2.99 0.85
C LYS A 190 -0.31 1.71 0.40
N ILE A 191 -0.41 0.62 1.17
CA ILE A 191 0.26 -0.65 0.82
C ILE A 191 -0.22 -1.23 -0.53
N LYS A 192 -1.50 -1.05 -0.86
CA LYS A 192 -2.06 -1.45 -2.17
C LYS A 192 -1.62 -0.50 -3.28
N ALA A 193 -1.73 0.80 -3.03
CA ALA A 193 -1.41 1.83 -4.02
C ALA A 193 0.08 1.85 -4.36
N GLN A 194 0.96 1.77 -3.35
CA GLN A 194 2.40 1.73 -3.50
C GLN A 194 2.81 0.50 -4.32
N GLY A 195 2.30 -0.69 -4.00
CA GLY A 195 2.56 -1.89 -4.81
C GLY A 195 2.16 -1.72 -6.27
N ALA A 196 0.91 -1.32 -6.54
CA ALA A 196 0.39 -1.17 -7.89
C ALA A 196 1.09 -0.05 -8.70
N PHE A 197 1.23 1.14 -8.11
CA PHE A 197 1.83 2.31 -8.75
C PHE A 197 3.31 2.08 -9.03
N VAL A 198 4.06 1.56 -8.07
CA VAL A 198 5.48 1.28 -8.24
C VAL A 198 5.71 0.22 -9.30
N ASN A 199 4.97 -0.89 -9.24
CA ASN A 199 5.14 -1.96 -10.22
C ASN A 199 4.85 -1.47 -11.64
N LEU A 200 3.82 -0.64 -11.81
CA LEU A 200 3.49 -0.02 -13.10
C LEU A 200 4.62 0.90 -13.57
N LEU A 201 5.10 1.82 -12.72
CA LEU A 201 6.20 2.73 -13.07
C LEU A 201 7.47 1.98 -13.47
N GLN A 202 7.81 0.90 -12.77
CA GLN A 202 8.98 0.10 -13.10
C GLN A 202 8.86 -0.59 -14.45
N GLN A 203 7.69 -1.16 -14.75
CA GLN A 203 7.42 -1.81 -16.02
C GLN A 203 7.47 -0.81 -17.17
N GLU A 204 6.80 0.34 -17.02
CA GLU A 204 6.79 1.39 -18.04
C GLU A 204 8.18 1.98 -18.25
N PHE A 205 8.91 2.28 -17.18
CA PHE A 205 10.28 2.80 -17.27
C PHE A 205 11.21 1.82 -18.01
N ALA A 206 11.16 0.52 -17.68
CA ALA A 206 11.96 -0.50 -18.35
C ALA A 206 11.58 -0.64 -19.83
N PHE A 207 10.29 -0.54 -20.16
CA PHE A 207 9.79 -0.55 -21.53
C PHE A 207 10.31 0.65 -22.33
N PHE A 208 10.13 1.88 -21.81
CA PHE A 208 10.58 3.10 -22.47
C PHE A 208 12.10 3.15 -22.62
N LEU A 209 12.86 2.76 -21.59
CA LEU A 209 14.32 2.71 -21.63
C LEU A 209 14.81 1.73 -22.70
N SER A 210 14.17 0.55 -22.80
CA SER A 210 14.50 -0.44 -23.83
C SER A 210 14.28 0.12 -25.25
N PHE A 211 13.16 0.79 -25.48
CA PHE A 211 12.89 1.45 -26.77
C PHE A 211 13.88 2.58 -27.07
N ALA A 212 14.26 3.38 -26.07
CA ALA A 212 15.25 4.44 -26.23
C ALA A 212 16.61 3.86 -26.62
N ILE A 213 17.08 2.81 -25.94
CA ILE A 213 18.34 2.13 -26.27
C ILE A 213 18.29 1.58 -27.70
N VAL A 214 17.23 0.86 -28.08
CA VAL A 214 17.07 0.33 -29.44
C VAL A 214 17.04 1.47 -30.47
N GLY A 215 16.34 2.57 -30.18
CA GLY A 215 16.28 3.74 -31.05
C GLY A 215 17.67 4.38 -31.26
N VAL A 216 18.44 4.56 -30.19
CA VAL A 216 19.81 5.07 -30.25
C VAL A 216 20.70 4.12 -31.06
N LEU A 217 20.62 2.81 -30.80
CA LEU A 217 21.38 1.80 -31.55
C LEU A 217 21.04 1.81 -33.04
N LEU A 218 19.76 1.95 -33.40
CA LEU A 218 19.31 2.07 -34.78
C LEU A 218 19.82 3.36 -35.46
N LEU A 219 19.79 4.49 -34.76
CA LEU A 219 20.33 5.75 -35.27
C LEU A 219 21.85 5.67 -35.48
N LEU A 220 22.58 5.11 -34.51
CA LEU A 220 24.02 4.87 -34.64
C LEU A 220 24.32 3.91 -35.80
N TRP A 221 23.55 2.84 -35.93
CA TRP A 221 23.67 1.92 -37.06
C TRP A 221 23.46 2.63 -38.39
N MET A 222 22.44 3.49 -38.50
CA MET A 222 22.14 4.25 -39.71
C MET A 222 23.23 5.27 -40.05
N MET A 223 23.82 5.93 -39.03
CA MET A 223 24.89 6.90 -39.22
C MET A 223 26.20 6.25 -39.69
N TYR A 224 26.63 5.18 -39.02
CA TYR A 224 27.94 4.59 -39.29
C TYR A 224 27.91 3.49 -40.35
N ARG A 225 26.73 2.90 -40.62
CA ARG A 225 26.52 1.77 -41.55
C ARG A 225 27.53 0.62 -41.39
N SER A 226 28.16 0.51 -40.23
CA SER A 226 29.24 -0.42 -39.94
C SER A 226 29.09 -0.96 -38.52
N TRP A 227 28.99 -2.29 -38.42
CA TRP A 227 28.90 -3.01 -37.16
C TRP A 227 30.13 -2.78 -36.26
N TRP A 228 31.30 -2.52 -36.84
CA TRP A 228 32.53 -2.20 -36.11
C TRP A 228 32.54 -0.77 -35.53
N GLY A 229 31.89 0.17 -36.22
CA GLY A 229 31.70 1.54 -35.71
C GLY A 229 30.79 1.58 -34.50
N LEU A 230 29.75 0.74 -34.49
CA LEU A 230 28.85 0.54 -33.34
C LEU A 230 29.56 -0.08 -32.14
N PHE A 231 30.29 -1.18 -32.35
CA PHE A 231 31.01 -1.85 -31.27
C PHE A 231 32.09 -0.96 -30.65
N CYS A 232 32.86 -0.20 -31.44
CA CYS A 232 33.89 0.70 -30.91
C CYS A 232 33.35 1.91 -30.11
N LEU A 233 32.07 2.25 -30.25
CA LEU A 233 31.45 3.40 -29.57
C LEU A 233 30.67 2.99 -28.31
N LEU A 234 30.21 1.74 -28.26
CA LEU A 234 29.54 1.14 -27.11
C LEU A 234 30.50 0.58 -26.05
N LEU A 235 31.73 0.24 -26.46
CA LEU A 235 32.83 -0.24 -25.60
C LEU A 235 33.63 0.93 -25.04
#